data_AF-A0A4Q3UYH7-F1
#
_entry.id   AF-A0A4Q3UYH7-F1
#
_cell.length_a   1.000
_cell.length_b   1.000
_cell.length_c   1.000
_cell.angle_alpha   90.00
_cell.angle_beta   90.00
_cell.angle_gamma   90.00
#
_symmetry.space_group_name_H-M   'P 1'
#
loop_
_entity.id
_entity.type
_entity.pdbx_description
1 polymer ?
#
loop_
_entity_poly.entity_id
_entity_poly.type
_entity_poly.pdbx_seq_one_letter_code
_entity_poly.pdbx_strand_id
1 'polypeptide(L)' 'MMANSVTLHRILKTSPEKVFRAFTHASAIASWLPPYGFLCT' A
#
# COMPACT_ATOMS: atom_id res chain seq x y z
N MET A 1 -2.07 -5.90 27.81
CA MET A 1 -1.55 -5.91 26.42
C MET A 1 -0.72 -4.65 26.25
N MET A 2 0.58 -4.74 25.96
CA MET A 2 1.45 -3.55 25.82
C MET A 2 1.19 -2.88 24.46
N ALA A 3 0.93 -1.57 24.47
CA ALA A 3 0.75 -0.76 23.26
C ALA A 3 2.12 -0.41 22.66
N ASN A 4 2.70 -1.34 21.91
CA ASN A 4 3.95 -1.11 21.22
C ASN A 4 3.68 -0.31 19.94
N SER A 5 4.32 0.85 19.79
CA SER A 5 4.26 1.66 18.58
C SER A 5 5.53 1.46 17.75
N VAL A 6 5.38 1.30 16.44
CA VAL A 6 6.49 1.15 15.49
C VAL A 6 6.34 2.21 14.39
N THR A 7 7.39 2.98 14.17
CA THR A 7 7.46 3.97 13.08
C THR A 7 8.44 3.48 12.02
N LEU A 8 8.02 3.51 10.74
CA LEU A 8 8.86 3.11 9.61
C LEU A 8 9.11 4.32 8.71
N HIS A 9 10.37 4.73 8.58
CA HIS A 9 10.78 5.71 7.57
C HIS A 9 11.18 4.98 6.28
N ARG A 10 10.53 5.30 5.16
CA ARG A 10 10.75 4.64 3.86
C ARG A 10 10.95 5.69 2.78
N ILE A 11 11.95 5.48 1.94
CA ILE A 11 12.21 6.32 0.76
C ILE A 11 11.70 5.56 -0.46
N LEU A 12 10.75 6.15 -1.18
CA LEU A 12 10.14 5.57 -2.37
C LEU A 12 10.49 6.44 -3.58
N LYS A 13 11.12 5.87 -4.61
CA LYS A 13 11.41 6.57 -5.87
C LYS A 13 10.14 6.61 -6.75
N THR A 14 9.22 7.52 -6.42
CA THR A 14 7.94 7.70 -7.11
C THR A 14 7.41 9.12 -6.89
N SER A 15 6.37 9.52 -7.64
CA SER A 15 5.64 10.76 -7.37
C SER A 15 4.67 10.58 -6.18
N PRO A 16 4.36 11.65 -5.42
CA PRO A 16 3.40 11.62 -4.32
C PRO A 16 1.99 11.16 -4.74
N GLU A 17 1.53 11.54 -5.93
CA GLU A 17 0.19 11.21 -6.44
C GLU A 17 0.05 9.69 -6.63
N LYS A 18 1.12 9.02 -7.07
CA LYS A 18 1.11 7.56 -7.21
C LYS A 18 1.03 6.86 -5.84
N VAL A 19 1.69 7.41 -4.82
CA VAL A 19 1.59 6.91 -3.44
C VAL A 19 0.17 7.10 -2.92
N PHE A 20 -0.37 8.31 -3.05
CA PHE A 20 -1.75 8.59 -2.63
C PHE A 20 -2.76 7.68 -3.31
N ARG A 21 -2.62 7.48 -4.63
CA ARG A 21 -3.48 6.57 -5.41
C ARG A 21 -3.42 5.13 -4.91
N ALA A 22 -2.23 4.65 -4.56
CA ALA A 22 -2.02 3.27 -4.09
C ALA A 22 -2.83 2.90 -2.84
N PHE A 23 -3.23 3.90 -2.04
CA PHE A 23 -3.98 3.72 -0.79
C PHE A 23 -5.42 4.25 -0.83
N THR A 24 -5.85 4.86 -1.94
CA THR A 24 -7.18 5.47 -2.05
C THR A 24 -8.03 4.89 -3.17
N HIS A 25 -7.41 4.33 -4.21
CA HIS A 25 -8.15 3.74 -5.33
C HIS A 25 -8.37 2.25 -5.10
N ALA A 26 -9.62 1.81 -5.21
CA ALA A 26 -10.03 0.44 -4.93
C ALA A 26 -9.22 -0.61 -5.70
N SER A 27 -8.96 -0.38 -6.98
CA SER A 27 -8.16 -1.28 -7.82
C SER A 27 -6.69 -1.37 -7.38
N ALA A 28 -6.13 -0.27 -6.89
CA ALA A 28 -4.75 -0.23 -6.38
C ALA A 28 -4.65 -0.85 -4.98
N ILE A 29 -5.68 -0.71 -4.15
CA ILE A 29 -5.73 -1.38 -2.84
C ILE A 29 -5.83 -2.90 -3.03
N ALA A 30 -6.65 -3.34 -3.98
CA ALA A 30 -6.85 -4.76 -4.28
C ALA A 30 -5.55 -5.46 -4.72
N SER A 31 -4.58 -4.74 -5.30
CA SER A 31 -3.30 -5.35 -5.70
C SER A 31 -2.41 -5.78 -4.52
N TRP A 32 -2.74 -5.39 -3.29
CA TRP A 32 -1.99 -5.76 -2.08
C TRP A 32 -2.60 -6.95 -1.32
N LEU A 33 -3.85 -7.32 -1.61
CA LEU A 33 -4.60 -8.30 -0.81
C LEU A 33 -4.38 -9.76 -1.32
N PRO A 34 -4.31 -10.76 -0.42
CA PRO A 34 -4.30 -12.18 -0.80
C PRO A 34 -5.62 -12.64 -1.46
N PRO A 35 -5.66 -13.75 -2.22
CA PRO A 35 -4.61 -14.76 -2.38
C PRO A 35 -3.55 -14.43 -3.43
N TYR A 36 -3.81 -13.49 -4.36
CA TYR A 36 -2.83 -13.06 -5.35
C TYR A 36 -3.02 -11.59 -5.68
N GLY A 37 -2.00 -10.77 -5.39
CA GLY A 37 -1.78 -9.47 -6.03
C GLY A 37 -1.46 -9.61 -7.54
N PHE A 38 -2.21 -10.45 -8.25
CA PHE A 38 -2.25 -10.56 -9.70
C PHE A 38 -3.61 -10.05 -10.17
N LEU A 39 -3.54 -8.97 -10.93
CA LEU A 39 -4.62 -8.44 -11.73
C LEU A 39 -5.22 -9.59 -12.56
N CYS A 40 -6.49 -9.93 -12.37
CA CYS A 40 -7.24 -10.50 -13.48
C CYS A 40 -7.41 -9.36 -14.49
N THR A 41 -6.86 -9.58 -15.68
CA THR A 41 -7.24 -8.90 -16.92
C THR A 41 -8.74 -8.69 -17.02
#